data_AF-A0A7K7AY58-F1
#
_entry.id   AF-A0A7K7AY58-F1
#
_cell.length_a   1.000
_cell.length_b   1.000
_cell.length_c   1.000
_cell.angle_alpha   90.00
_cell.angle_beta   90.00
_cell.angle_gamma   90.00
#
_symmetry.space_group_name_H-M   'P 1'
#
loop_
_entity.id
_entity.type
_entity.pdbx_description
1 polymer ?
#
loop_
_entity_poly.entity_id
_entity_poly.type
_entity_poly.pdbx_seq_one_letter_code
_entity_poly.pdbx_strand_id
1 'polypeptide(L)'
;SGSGGFRKRKHDNFPHGQRREEKENVNPSSALMMSFKSFQLELDTRHDKYERLVKLSRDITIESKRTIFLLHRFTSAPNGEEILSESEAKLDAVRKKIKQVAQELIGEDMYQFHRAISPGLQEYVEAVSFQYFIKTRSLISVEEINKQLIFTAEDREEITNKTSDSQDKQPPTWSLKVTPVDYLLGVADLTGELMRLCISSVGNGDIDTPFELSQFLRQIYDGFTFIGNTGPYEVSKKLYTLKQSLAKVENACYTLKVRGSEIPKHMLADVFSTKTELIDQEEGLS
;
A
#
# COMPACT_ATOMS: atom_id res chain seq x y z
N SER A 1 -27.14 -61.78 12.18
CA SER A 1 -26.04 -61.68 13.16
C SER A 1 -25.46 -60.28 13.09
N GLY A 2 -25.45 -59.55 14.21
CA GLY A 2 -24.85 -58.21 14.28
C GLY A 2 -25.65 -57.18 15.08
N SER A 3 -26.03 -57.53 16.32
CA SER A 3 -26.48 -56.56 17.33
C SER A 3 -25.26 -55.79 17.87
N GLY A 4 -25.24 -54.46 17.71
CA GLY A 4 -24.18 -53.60 18.23
C GLY A 4 -24.76 -52.30 18.79
N GLY A 5 -25.10 -52.31 20.07
CA GLY A 5 -25.76 -51.21 20.77
C GLY A 5 -24.91 -49.94 20.88
N PHE A 6 -25.58 -48.79 20.73
CA PHE A 6 -25.04 -47.46 21.04
C PHE A 6 -24.72 -47.35 22.53
N ARG A 7 -23.44 -47.44 22.89
CA ARG A 7 -22.95 -47.08 24.24
C ARG A 7 -22.96 -45.55 24.39
N LYS A 8 -23.97 -45.02 25.10
CA LYS A 8 -23.92 -43.69 25.72
C LYS A 8 -22.69 -43.62 26.64
N ARG A 9 -21.78 -42.67 26.39
CA ARG A 9 -20.68 -42.36 27.31
C ARG A 9 -21.29 -41.89 28.65
N LYS A 10 -21.05 -42.63 29.73
CA LYS A 10 -21.29 -42.18 31.09
C LYS A 10 -20.43 -40.94 31.33
N HIS A 11 -21.06 -39.85 31.73
CA HIS A 11 -20.37 -38.70 32.31
C HIS A 11 -19.84 -39.18 33.67
N ASP A 12 -18.52 -39.38 33.78
CA ASP A 12 -17.89 -39.58 35.08
C ASP A 12 -17.97 -38.25 35.83
N ASN A 13 -18.86 -38.21 36.83
CA ASN A 13 -18.92 -37.14 37.81
C ASN A 13 -17.66 -37.22 38.67
N PHE A 14 -16.64 -36.46 38.31
CA PHE A 14 -15.55 -36.17 39.23
C PHE A 14 -16.13 -35.42 40.44
N PRO A 15 -15.89 -35.86 41.69
CA PRO A 15 -16.29 -35.08 42.84
C PRO A 15 -15.56 -33.73 42.76
N HIS A 16 -16.33 -32.64 42.73
CA HIS A 16 -15.83 -31.31 43.04
C HIS A 16 -15.31 -31.33 44.48
N GLY A 17 -14.07 -31.76 44.67
CA GLY A 17 -13.32 -31.45 45.86
C GLY A 17 -13.35 -29.93 45.99
N GLN A 18 -13.90 -29.44 47.10
CA GLN A 18 -13.81 -28.04 47.48
C GLN A 18 -12.34 -27.66 47.41
N ARG A 19 -11.96 -26.97 46.32
CA ARG A 19 -10.67 -26.29 46.24
C ARG A 19 -10.75 -25.28 47.37
N ARG A 20 -10.08 -25.56 48.49
CA ARG A 20 -9.90 -24.55 49.53
C ARG A 20 -9.36 -23.33 48.80
N GLU A 21 -10.16 -22.28 48.71
CA GLU A 21 -9.66 -20.96 48.40
C GLU A 21 -8.81 -20.57 49.61
N GLU A 22 -7.58 -21.06 49.63
CA GLU A 22 -6.52 -20.41 50.37
C GLU A 22 -6.39 -19.04 49.71
N LYS A 23 -7.10 -18.06 50.26
CA LYS A 23 -6.74 -16.65 50.10
C LYS A 23 -5.37 -16.51 50.76
N GLU A 24 -4.33 -16.93 50.04
CA GLU A 24 -2.97 -16.56 50.36
C GLU A 24 -2.98 -15.03 50.47
N ASN A 25 -2.65 -14.54 51.66
CA ASN A 25 -2.42 -13.12 51.90
C ASN A 25 -1.18 -12.72 51.08
N VAL A 26 -1.39 -12.46 49.79
CA VAL A 26 -0.33 -12.01 48.88
C VAL A 26 0.09 -10.63 49.37
N ASN A 27 1.26 -10.56 50.01
CA ASN A 27 1.82 -9.31 50.47
C ASN A 27 2.12 -8.41 49.24
N PRO A 28 1.44 -7.26 49.07
CA PRO A 28 1.61 -6.37 47.93
C PRO A 28 3.01 -5.76 47.80
N SER A 29 3.80 -5.86 48.87
CA SER A 29 5.18 -5.35 49.01
C SER A 29 6.22 -6.46 48.98
N SER A 30 5.84 -7.71 48.67
CA SER A 30 6.81 -8.77 48.44
C SER A 30 7.67 -8.45 47.21
N ALA A 31 8.94 -8.87 47.23
CA ALA A 31 9.86 -8.66 46.10
C ALA A 31 9.30 -9.21 44.78
N LEU A 32 8.58 -10.33 44.85
CA LEU A 32 7.87 -10.90 43.70
C LEU A 32 6.77 -9.98 43.18
N MET A 33 5.87 -9.49 44.06
CA MET A 33 4.79 -8.58 43.64
C MET A 33 5.31 -7.24 43.11
N MET A 34 6.39 -6.70 43.68
CA MET A 34 7.05 -5.51 43.15
C MET A 34 7.64 -5.76 41.75
N SER A 35 8.22 -6.94 41.51
CA SER A 35 8.71 -7.33 40.19
C SER A 35 7.58 -7.43 39.17
N PHE A 36 6.46 -8.08 39.52
CA PHE A 36 5.28 -8.15 38.65
C PHE A 36 4.66 -6.78 38.36
N LYS A 37 4.66 -5.85 39.33
CA LYS A 37 4.23 -4.46 39.08
C LYS A 37 5.14 -3.74 38.09
N SER A 38 6.46 -3.95 38.18
CA SER A 38 7.41 -3.40 37.22
C SER A 38 7.18 -3.98 35.81
N PHE A 39 7.01 -5.29 35.69
CA PHE A 39 6.72 -5.93 34.41
C PHE A 39 5.38 -5.47 33.83
N GLN A 40 4.35 -5.33 34.67
CA GLN A 40 3.07 -4.78 34.24
C GLN A 40 3.25 -3.38 33.65
N LEU A 41 3.94 -2.48 34.36
CA LEU A 41 4.16 -1.11 33.89
C LEU A 41 4.91 -1.07 32.56
N GLU A 42 5.92 -1.92 32.38
CA GLU A 42 6.66 -2.05 31.12
C GLU A 42 5.76 -2.55 29.98
N LEU A 43 4.96 -3.59 30.22
CA LEU A 43 4.04 -4.15 29.25
C LEU A 43 2.95 -3.16 28.85
N ASP A 44 2.35 -2.47 29.82
CA ASP A 44 1.30 -1.47 29.60
C ASP A 44 1.87 -0.28 28.80
N THR A 45 3.04 0.23 29.17
CA THR A 45 3.72 1.33 28.44
C THR A 45 4.01 0.93 26.99
N ARG A 46 4.47 -0.30 26.78
CA ARG A 46 4.73 -0.85 25.43
C ARG A 46 3.43 -1.01 24.64
N HIS A 47 2.36 -1.48 25.26
CA HIS A 47 1.06 -1.65 24.60
C HIS A 47 0.46 -0.31 24.20
N ASP A 48 0.50 0.68 25.09
CA ASP A 48 0.04 2.04 24.80
C ASP A 48 0.80 2.66 23.63
N LYS A 49 2.12 2.46 23.56
CA LYS A 49 2.94 2.88 22.42
C LYS A 49 2.54 2.18 21.12
N TYR A 50 2.36 0.86 21.18
CA TYR A 50 1.90 0.08 20.02
C TYR A 50 0.57 0.61 19.48
N GLU A 51 -0.40 0.89 20.34
CA GLU A 51 -1.71 1.43 19.93
C GLU A 51 -1.61 2.84 19.34
N ARG A 52 -0.72 3.71 19.86
CA ARG A 52 -0.44 5.02 19.23
C ARG A 52 0.15 4.85 17.83
N LEU A 53 1.09 3.93 17.65
CA LEU A 53 1.70 3.62 16.35
C LEU A 53 0.69 3.05 15.35
N VAL A 54 -0.22 2.18 15.79
CA VAL A 54 -1.31 1.64 14.96
C VAL A 54 -2.21 2.77 14.44
N LYS A 55 -2.55 3.74 15.29
CA LYS A 55 -3.36 4.90 14.88
C LYS A 55 -2.64 5.75 13.82
N LEU A 56 -1.36 6.07 14.05
CA LEU A 56 -0.55 6.82 13.08
C LEU A 56 -0.43 6.09 11.74
N SER A 57 -0.18 4.77 11.79
CA SER A 57 -0.11 3.90 10.62
C SER A 57 -1.42 3.87 9.83
N ARG A 58 -2.55 3.86 10.52
CA ARG A 58 -3.87 3.92 9.90
C ARG A 58 -4.11 5.24 9.18
N ASP A 59 -3.73 6.35 9.79
CA ASP A 59 -3.85 7.68 9.17
C ASP A 59 -2.94 7.81 7.94
N ILE A 60 -1.70 7.32 8.03
CA ILE A 60 -0.78 7.24 6.88
C ILE A 60 -1.40 6.44 5.74
N THR A 61 -1.99 5.28 6.04
CA THR A 61 -2.66 4.43 5.06
C THR A 61 -3.80 5.19 4.35
N ILE A 62 -4.66 5.85 5.12
CA ILE A 62 -5.82 6.56 4.58
C ILE A 62 -5.38 7.70 3.65
N GLU A 63 -4.42 8.52 4.06
CA GLU A 63 -3.95 9.64 3.26
C GLU A 63 -3.14 9.19 2.03
N SER A 64 -2.39 8.10 2.12
CA SER A 64 -1.68 7.51 0.98
C SER A 64 -2.69 7.00 -0.07
N LYS A 65 -3.76 6.30 0.35
CA LYS A 65 -4.87 5.91 -0.55
C LYS A 65 -5.53 7.09 -1.24
N ARG A 66 -5.82 8.14 -0.48
CA ARG A 66 -6.41 9.38 -1.04
C ARG A 66 -5.50 10.01 -2.09
N THR A 67 -4.18 9.94 -1.88
CA THR A 67 -3.18 10.40 -2.85
C THR A 67 -3.19 9.52 -4.11
N ILE A 68 -3.25 8.19 -3.97
CA ILE A 68 -3.36 7.26 -5.12
C ILE A 68 -4.63 7.55 -5.94
N PHE A 69 -5.78 7.74 -5.27
CA PHE A 69 -7.03 8.10 -5.97
C PHE A 69 -6.96 9.46 -6.69
N LEU A 70 -6.23 10.43 -6.14
CA LEU A 70 -5.97 11.70 -6.79
C LEU A 70 -5.11 11.49 -8.05
N LEU A 71 -4.06 10.69 -7.96
CA LEU A 71 -3.14 10.41 -9.06
C LEU A 71 -3.81 9.70 -10.24
N HIS A 72 -4.81 8.86 -10.01
CA HIS A 72 -5.62 8.26 -11.08
C HIS A 72 -6.40 9.27 -11.92
N ARG A 73 -6.54 10.52 -11.47
CA ARG A 73 -7.18 11.58 -12.25
C ARG A 73 -6.24 12.21 -13.28
N PHE A 74 -4.95 11.88 -13.25
CA PHE A 74 -3.92 12.48 -14.10
C PHE A 74 -4.20 12.32 -15.60
N THR A 75 -4.65 11.14 -16.05
CA THR A 75 -4.92 10.86 -17.48
C THR A 75 -6.20 11.48 -18.02
N SER A 76 -7.03 12.06 -17.16
CA SER A 76 -8.37 12.55 -17.52
C SER A 76 -8.50 14.07 -17.45
N ALA A 77 -7.50 14.78 -16.92
CA ALA A 77 -7.56 16.21 -16.67
C ALA A 77 -6.52 16.98 -17.51
N PRO A 78 -6.86 18.16 -18.06
CA PRO A 78 -5.89 19.03 -18.73
C PRO A 78 -4.84 19.60 -17.76
N ASN A 79 -5.08 19.50 -16.44
CA ASN A 79 -4.28 20.11 -15.38
C ASN A 79 -3.40 19.07 -14.65
N GLY A 80 -2.64 18.26 -15.38
CA GLY A 80 -1.78 17.22 -14.79
C GLY A 80 -0.78 17.76 -13.75
N GLU A 81 -0.25 18.95 -13.96
CA GLU A 81 0.72 19.58 -13.05
C GLU A 81 0.10 19.99 -11.70
N GLU A 82 -1.15 20.48 -11.71
CA GLU A 82 -1.88 20.83 -10.48
C GLU A 82 -2.13 19.58 -9.63
N ILE A 83 -2.51 18.46 -10.27
CA ILE A 83 -2.70 17.17 -9.61
C ILE A 83 -1.38 16.68 -8.99
N LEU A 84 -0.26 16.81 -9.71
CA LEU A 84 1.05 16.43 -9.19
C LEU A 84 1.46 17.30 -8.00
N SER A 85 1.26 18.61 -8.06
CA SER A 85 1.51 19.53 -6.95
C SER A 85 0.64 19.22 -5.72
N GLU A 86 -0.66 19.01 -5.92
CA GLU A 86 -1.59 18.62 -4.84
C GLU A 86 -1.19 17.27 -4.22
N SER A 87 -0.80 16.30 -5.04
CA SER A 87 -0.35 14.99 -4.56
C SER A 87 0.94 15.09 -3.74
N GLU A 88 1.87 15.98 -4.12
CA GLU A 88 3.11 16.22 -3.37
C GLU A 88 2.81 16.80 -1.98
N ALA A 89 1.94 17.80 -1.91
CA ALA A 89 1.52 18.39 -0.65
C ALA A 89 0.84 17.36 0.29
N LYS A 90 0.08 16.42 -0.27
CA LYS A 90 -0.50 15.29 0.48
C LYS A 90 0.58 14.32 0.97
N LEU A 91 1.56 13.99 0.14
CA LEU A 91 2.69 13.14 0.54
C LEU A 91 3.56 13.81 1.61
N ASP A 92 3.72 15.14 1.59
CA ASP A 92 4.34 15.90 2.68
C ASP A 92 3.57 15.74 3.99
N ALA A 93 2.24 15.84 3.95
CA ALA A 93 1.41 15.61 5.13
C ALA A 93 1.49 14.16 5.65
N VAL A 94 1.72 13.18 4.76
CA VAL A 94 2.00 11.79 5.15
C VAL A 94 3.39 11.68 5.78
N ARG A 95 4.43 12.27 5.18
CA ARG A 95 5.79 12.32 5.74
C ARG A 95 5.82 12.96 7.13
N LYS A 96 5.02 14.00 7.37
CA LYS A 96 4.83 14.59 8.72
C LYS A 96 4.28 13.58 9.74
N LYS A 97 3.38 12.67 9.35
CA LYS A 97 2.92 11.57 10.24
C LYS A 97 3.99 10.51 10.43
N ILE A 98 4.76 10.19 9.39
CA ILE A 98 5.91 9.29 9.50
C ILE A 98 6.98 9.88 10.46
N LYS A 99 7.17 11.19 10.48
CA LYS A 99 8.00 11.87 11.48
C LYS A 99 7.49 11.63 12.91
N GLN A 100 6.18 11.67 13.14
CA GLN A 100 5.60 11.36 14.46
C GLN A 100 5.85 9.88 14.84
N VAL A 101 5.77 8.96 13.89
CA VAL A 101 6.16 7.56 14.09
C VAL A 101 7.64 7.44 14.47
N ALA A 102 8.52 8.14 13.75
CA ALA A 102 9.95 8.15 14.04
C ALA A 102 10.25 8.72 15.44
N GLN A 103 9.46 9.69 15.91
CA GLN A 103 9.57 10.27 17.25
C GLN A 103 9.12 9.30 18.36
N GLU A 104 8.06 8.52 18.15
CA GLU A 104 7.58 7.51 19.10
C GLU A 104 8.55 6.32 19.25
N LEU A 105 9.38 6.08 18.24
CA LEU A 105 10.34 4.97 18.18
C LEU A 105 11.76 5.35 18.63
N ILE A 106 11.98 6.57 19.13
CA ILE A 106 13.30 6.97 19.65
C ILE A 106 13.69 6.06 20.81
N GLY A 107 14.87 5.45 20.71
CA GLY A 107 15.41 4.57 21.75
C GLY A 107 14.75 3.20 21.82
N GLU A 108 13.86 2.87 20.87
CA GLU A 108 13.19 1.57 20.78
C GLU A 108 13.78 0.71 19.66
N ASP A 109 13.63 -0.61 19.78
CA ASP A 109 13.87 -1.51 18.65
C ASP A 109 12.71 -1.41 17.65
N MET A 110 12.98 -0.85 16.48
CA MET A 110 12.00 -0.69 15.39
C MET A 110 11.32 -2.03 15.03
N TYR A 111 12.05 -3.14 15.04
CA TYR A 111 11.50 -4.45 14.66
C TYR A 111 10.44 -4.95 15.64
N GLN A 112 10.48 -4.51 16.90
CA GLN A 112 9.47 -4.85 17.91
C GLN A 112 8.10 -4.25 17.59
N PHE A 113 8.07 -3.04 17.02
CA PHE A 113 6.85 -2.31 16.68
C PHE A 113 6.53 -2.33 15.19
N HIS A 114 7.36 -2.98 14.37
CA HIS A 114 7.24 -3.01 12.90
C HIS A 114 5.84 -3.40 12.42
N ARG A 115 5.22 -4.40 13.07
CA ARG A 115 3.85 -4.85 12.72
C ARG A 115 2.79 -3.75 12.86
N ALA A 116 2.96 -2.78 13.77
CA ALA A 116 2.02 -1.67 13.92
C ALA A 116 2.10 -0.70 12.74
N ILE A 117 3.29 -0.49 12.19
CA ILE A 117 3.57 0.57 11.21
C ILE A 117 3.68 0.08 9.77
N SER A 118 4.00 -1.20 9.58
CA SER A 118 4.23 -1.83 8.28
C SER A 118 3.08 -1.59 7.27
N PRO A 119 1.78 -1.69 7.62
CA PRO A 119 0.70 -1.38 6.69
C PRO A 119 0.74 0.05 6.15
N GLY A 120 0.97 1.05 7.01
CA GLY A 120 1.09 2.45 6.60
C GLY A 120 2.33 2.68 5.73
N LEU A 121 3.46 2.04 6.04
CA LEU A 121 4.68 2.17 5.24
C LEU A 121 4.52 1.56 3.84
N GLN A 122 3.89 0.40 3.72
CA GLN A 122 3.62 -0.22 2.42
C GLN A 122 2.73 0.68 1.54
N GLU A 123 1.67 1.23 2.12
CA GLU A 123 0.78 2.14 1.38
C GLU A 123 1.46 3.46 0.99
N TYR A 124 2.33 3.99 1.86
CA TYR A 124 3.15 5.15 1.52
C TYR A 124 4.11 4.84 0.37
N VAL A 125 4.79 3.68 0.38
CA VAL A 125 5.64 3.22 -0.73
C VAL A 125 4.84 3.14 -2.02
N GLU A 126 3.65 2.53 -1.99
CA GLU A 126 2.75 2.45 -3.14
C GLU A 126 2.43 3.85 -3.69
N ALA A 127 2.06 4.80 -2.82
CA ALA A 127 1.71 6.15 -3.24
C ALA A 127 2.90 6.93 -3.84
N VAL A 128 4.06 6.95 -3.18
CA VAL A 128 5.23 7.69 -3.68
C VAL A 128 5.79 7.08 -4.96
N SER A 129 5.80 5.75 -5.05
CA SER A 129 6.27 5.06 -6.25
C SER A 129 5.32 5.28 -7.43
N PHE A 130 4.01 5.34 -7.18
CA PHE A 130 3.04 5.66 -8.23
C PHE A 130 3.22 7.10 -8.75
N GLN A 131 3.35 8.07 -7.84
CA GLN A 131 3.63 9.46 -8.21
C GLN A 131 4.94 9.59 -9.00
N TYR A 132 6.00 8.91 -8.54
CA TYR A 132 7.31 8.94 -9.17
C TYR A 132 7.27 8.32 -10.57
N PHE A 133 6.54 7.21 -10.76
CA PHE A 133 6.33 6.63 -12.10
C PHE A 133 5.57 7.59 -13.03
N ILE A 134 4.54 8.27 -12.52
CA ILE A 134 3.79 9.26 -13.31
C ILE A 134 4.72 10.37 -13.81
N LYS A 135 5.65 10.84 -12.95
CA LYS A 135 6.61 11.91 -13.26
C LYS A 135 7.76 11.47 -14.17
N THR A 136 8.30 10.26 -13.98
CA THR A 136 9.62 9.87 -14.52
C THR A 136 9.62 8.63 -15.40
N ARG A 137 8.51 7.87 -15.42
CA ARG A 137 8.42 6.55 -16.06
C ARG A 137 9.46 5.54 -15.55
N SER A 138 9.86 5.67 -14.30
CA SER A 138 10.82 4.78 -13.65
C SER A 138 10.39 4.38 -12.23
N LEU A 139 11.08 3.42 -11.63
CA LEU A 139 10.81 2.94 -10.28
C LEU A 139 11.70 3.69 -9.27
N ILE A 140 11.10 4.35 -8.29
CA ILE A 140 11.85 4.97 -7.20
C ILE A 140 12.53 3.90 -6.33
N SER A 141 13.81 4.11 -6.00
CA SER A 141 14.58 3.20 -5.14
C SER A 141 14.20 3.34 -3.66
N VAL A 142 14.46 2.29 -2.87
CA VAL A 142 14.23 2.34 -1.42
C VAL A 142 15.14 3.38 -0.74
N GLU A 143 16.33 3.61 -1.29
CA GLU A 143 17.26 4.64 -0.84
C GLU A 143 16.70 6.05 -1.07
N GLU A 144 16.10 6.31 -2.23
CA GLU A 144 15.45 7.60 -2.52
C GLU A 144 14.25 7.84 -1.61
N ILE A 145 13.43 6.83 -1.34
CA ILE A 145 12.33 6.94 -0.37
C ILE A 145 12.91 7.26 1.02
N ASN A 146 13.90 6.51 1.48
CA ASN A 146 14.48 6.69 2.81
C ASN A 146 15.14 8.06 2.99
N LYS A 147 15.70 8.66 1.93
CA LYS A 147 16.22 10.04 1.98
C LYS A 147 15.13 11.06 2.30
N GLN A 148 13.89 10.83 1.86
CA GLN A 148 12.74 11.70 2.15
C GLN A 148 12.20 11.52 3.58
N LEU A 149 12.63 10.48 4.29
CA LEU A 149 12.21 10.13 5.65
C LEU A 149 13.28 10.47 6.70
N ILE A 150 14.13 11.44 6.39
CA ILE A 150 15.07 12.06 7.32
C ILE A 150 14.49 13.43 7.67
N PHE A 151 14.23 13.66 8.94
CA PHE A 151 13.56 14.84 9.46
C PHE A 151 14.46 15.58 10.43
N THR A 152 14.52 16.90 10.31
CA THR A 152 15.30 17.74 11.22
C THR A 152 14.36 18.57 12.12
N ALA A 153 14.94 19.20 13.14
CA ALA A 153 14.20 20.10 14.02
C ALA A 153 13.73 21.38 13.32
N GLU A 154 14.37 21.74 12.20
CA GLU A 154 14.08 22.94 11.41
C GLU A 154 12.77 22.84 10.63
N ASP A 155 12.27 21.62 10.38
CA ASP A 155 10.95 21.41 9.73
C ASP A 155 9.76 21.69 10.68
N ARG A 156 9.99 22.30 11.85
CA ARG A 156 8.90 22.82 12.68
C ARG A 156 8.39 24.09 12.02
N GLU A 157 7.21 24.00 11.41
CA GLU A 157 6.40 25.17 11.08
C GLU A 157 6.42 26.17 12.24
N GLU A 158 6.71 27.41 11.88
CA GLU A 158 6.78 28.61 12.72
C GLU A 158 5.65 28.65 13.76
N ILE A 159 5.90 28.25 15.01
CA ILE A 159 5.26 28.75 16.23
C ILE A 159 6.16 28.29 17.38
N THR A 160 7.09 29.14 17.80
CA THR A 160 7.29 29.58 19.20
C THR A 160 8.62 30.31 19.34
N ASN A 161 8.53 31.43 20.06
CA ASN A 161 9.56 32.44 20.30
C ASN A 161 10.97 31.89 20.56
N LYS A 162 11.94 32.43 19.80
CA LYS A 162 13.37 32.29 20.07
C LYS A 162 13.69 32.90 21.43
N THR A 163 13.92 32.05 22.44
CA THR A 163 14.78 32.39 23.58
C THR A 163 16.17 31.88 23.26
N SER A 164 17.09 32.82 23.07
CA SER A 164 18.51 32.58 22.90
C SER A 164 19.09 31.99 24.18
N ASP A 165 19.52 30.74 24.14
CA ASP A 165 20.66 30.33 24.95
C ASP A 165 21.44 29.18 24.30
N SER A 166 22.75 29.34 24.35
CA SER A 166 23.84 28.69 23.63
C SER A 166 24.10 27.21 23.97
N GLN A 167 24.46 26.42 22.94
CA GLN A 167 25.65 25.53 22.83
C GLN A 167 25.45 24.51 21.69
N ASP A 168 26.54 24.15 20.99
CA ASP A 168 26.68 23.15 19.91
C ASP A 168 25.90 21.84 20.14
N LYS A 169 24.59 21.87 19.91
CA LYS A 169 23.77 20.67 19.77
C LYS A 169 23.27 20.65 18.35
N GLN A 170 23.80 19.71 17.57
CA GLN A 170 23.20 19.35 16.30
C GLN A 170 21.68 19.19 16.51
N PRO A 171 20.85 19.81 15.66
CA PRO A 171 19.41 19.74 15.83
C PRO A 171 18.96 18.28 15.88
N PRO A 172 18.00 17.92 16.75
CA PRO A 172 17.53 16.55 16.84
C PRO A 172 17.04 16.09 15.46
N THR A 173 17.62 14.99 15.00
CA THR A 173 17.32 14.38 13.70
C THR A 173 16.56 13.09 13.95
N TRP A 174 15.41 12.94 13.30
CA TRP A 174 14.61 11.72 13.34
C TRP A 174 14.66 11.07 11.97
N SER A 175 14.75 9.75 11.91
CA SER A 175 14.65 9.04 10.64
C SER A 175 13.90 7.74 10.81
N LEU A 176 13.18 7.35 9.76
CA LEU A 176 12.55 6.04 9.68
C LEU A 176 12.97 5.40 8.36
N LYS A 177 13.45 4.16 8.42
CA LYS A 177 13.82 3.40 7.22
C LYS A 177 12.71 2.43 6.86
N VAL A 178 12.23 2.51 5.63
CA VAL A 178 11.40 1.49 5.00
C VAL A 178 12.22 0.21 4.89
N THR A 179 11.68 -0.91 5.38
CA THR A 179 12.36 -2.20 5.27
C THR A 179 12.30 -2.70 3.81
N PRO A 180 13.26 -3.53 3.36
CA PRO A 180 13.19 -4.12 2.03
C PRO A 180 11.88 -4.89 1.78
N VAL A 181 11.30 -5.49 2.82
CA VAL A 181 10.04 -6.22 2.73
C VAL A 181 8.86 -5.28 2.53
N ASP A 182 8.78 -4.19 3.30
CA ASP A 182 7.72 -3.18 3.10
C ASP A 182 7.81 -2.52 1.72
N TYR A 183 9.04 -2.27 1.25
CA TYR A 183 9.26 -1.77 -0.09
C TYR A 183 8.74 -2.73 -1.16
N LEU A 184 9.13 -4.01 -1.09
CA LEU A 184 8.67 -5.03 -2.05
C LEU A 184 7.15 -5.20 -2.00
N LEU A 185 6.53 -5.18 -0.82
CA LEU A 185 5.08 -5.31 -0.71
C LEU A 185 4.34 -4.09 -1.28
N GLY A 186 4.81 -2.87 -1.01
CA GLY A 186 4.25 -1.65 -1.59
C GLY A 186 4.43 -1.57 -3.11
N VAL A 187 5.59 -1.96 -3.64
CA VAL A 187 5.84 -2.05 -5.09
C VAL A 187 4.98 -3.13 -5.74
N ALA A 188 4.70 -4.23 -5.03
CA ALA A 188 3.79 -5.23 -5.56
C ALA A 188 2.36 -4.69 -5.70
N ASP A 189 1.89 -3.90 -4.73
CA ASP A 189 0.57 -3.26 -4.78
C ASP A 189 0.49 -2.15 -5.83
N LEU A 190 1.57 -1.37 -6.00
CA LEU A 190 1.73 -0.40 -7.10
C LEU A 190 1.36 -1.01 -8.46
N THR A 191 1.72 -2.26 -8.73
CA THR A 191 1.43 -2.89 -10.02
C THR A 191 -0.06 -3.03 -10.33
N GLY A 192 -0.90 -3.13 -9.29
CA GLY A 192 -2.34 -3.06 -9.41
C GLY A 192 -2.82 -1.67 -9.81
N GLU A 193 -2.22 -0.62 -9.26
CA GLU A 193 -2.55 0.77 -9.61
C GLU A 193 -2.06 1.14 -11.01
N LEU A 194 -0.87 0.70 -11.42
CA LEU A 194 -0.36 0.85 -12.78
C LEU A 194 -1.23 0.12 -13.81
N MET A 195 -1.72 -1.07 -13.48
CA MET A 195 -2.70 -1.78 -14.32
C MET A 195 -3.99 -0.96 -14.46
N ARG A 196 -4.52 -0.37 -13.38
CA ARG A 196 -5.71 0.49 -13.46
C ARG A 196 -5.45 1.74 -14.33
N LEU A 197 -4.29 2.37 -14.17
CA LEU A 197 -3.87 3.50 -14.99
C LEU A 197 -3.84 3.12 -16.48
N CYS A 198 -3.28 1.95 -16.81
CA CYS A 198 -3.27 1.43 -18.18
C CYS A 198 -4.68 1.32 -18.75
N ILE A 199 -5.60 0.64 -18.07
CA ILE A 199 -6.97 0.46 -18.58
C ILE A 199 -7.70 1.80 -18.71
N SER A 200 -7.50 2.72 -17.76
CA SER A 200 -8.07 4.06 -17.84
C SER A 200 -7.52 4.85 -19.03
N SER A 201 -6.21 4.78 -19.29
CA SER A 201 -5.58 5.46 -20.43
C SER A 201 -6.12 4.96 -21.76
N VAL A 202 -6.27 3.63 -21.93
CA VAL A 202 -6.90 3.02 -23.12
C VAL A 202 -8.33 3.53 -23.29
N GLY A 203 -9.10 3.63 -22.20
CA GLY A 203 -10.48 4.12 -22.21
C GLY A 203 -10.59 5.59 -22.66
N ASN A 204 -9.57 6.39 -22.40
CA ASN A 204 -9.47 7.79 -22.83
C ASN A 204 -8.88 7.96 -24.24
N GLY A 205 -8.55 6.86 -24.93
CA GLY A 205 -7.98 6.89 -26.29
C GLY A 205 -6.46 7.06 -26.33
N ASP A 206 -5.77 6.96 -25.20
CA ASP A 206 -4.30 6.95 -25.17
C ASP A 206 -3.77 5.61 -25.71
N ILE A 207 -2.88 5.70 -26.69
CA ILE A 207 -2.28 4.54 -27.37
C ILE A 207 -0.81 4.32 -27.02
N ASP A 208 -0.18 5.24 -26.28
CA ASP A 208 1.25 5.21 -25.97
C ASP A 208 1.49 4.73 -24.53
N THR A 209 0.81 5.33 -23.55
CA THR A 209 0.91 5.00 -22.12
C THR A 209 0.74 3.49 -21.83
N PRO A 210 -0.20 2.75 -22.48
CA PRO A 210 -0.34 1.32 -22.26
C PRO A 210 0.93 0.51 -22.53
N PHE A 211 1.69 0.84 -23.59
CA PHE A 211 2.90 0.10 -23.94
C PHE A 211 4.06 0.42 -23.00
N GLU A 212 4.19 1.68 -22.56
CA GLU A 212 5.14 2.08 -21.52
C GLU A 212 4.88 1.31 -20.22
N LEU A 213 3.62 1.26 -19.79
CA LEU A 213 3.18 0.51 -18.61
C LEU A 213 3.43 -0.99 -18.76
N SER A 214 3.19 -1.57 -19.94
CA SER A 214 3.46 -2.99 -20.22
C SER A 214 4.94 -3.31 -20.07
N GLN A 215 5.82 -2.49 -20.64
CA GLN A 215 7.27 -2.66 -20.52
C GLN A 215 7.71 -2.57 -19.05
N PHE A 216 7.23 -1.57 -18.33
CA PHE A 216 7.59 -1.36 -16.94
C PHE A 216 7.08 -2.49 -16.03
N LEU A 217 5.83 -2.94 -16.19
CA LEU A 217 5.29 -4.07 -15.41
C LEU A 217 6.03 -5.38 -15.69
N ARG A 218 6.49 -5.60 -16.93
CA ARG A 218 7.30 -6.77 -17.27
C ARG A 218 8.62 -6.76 -16.51
N GLN A 219 9.31 -5.61 -16.46
CA GLN A 219 10.55 -5.45 -15.70
C GLN A 219 10.34 -5.69 -14.19
N ILE A 220 9.24 -5.18 -13.62
CA ILE A 220 8.90 -5.45 -12.22
C ILE A 220 8.65 -6.95 -12.02
N TYR A 221 7.84 -7.58 -12.88
CA TYR A 221 7.57 -9.02 -12.79
C TYR A 221 8.84 -9.87 -12.89
N ASP A 222 9.75 -9.54 -13.80
CA ASP A 222 11.04 -10.21 -13.94
C ASP A 222 11.89 -10.05 -12.66
N GLY A 223 11.87 -8.86 -12.04
CA GLY A 223 12.51 -8.62 -10.74
C GLY A 223 11.92 -9.48 -9.61
N PHE A 224 10.59 -9.58 -9.50
CA PHE A 224 9.95 -10.41 -8.48
C PHE A 224 10.16 -11.91 -8.72
N THR A 225 10.16 -12.36 -9.97
CA THR A 225 10.46 -13.76 -10.30
C THR A 225 11.93 -14.11 -10.04
N PHE A 226 12.85 -13.16 -10.24
CA PHE A 226 14.26 -13.31 -9.87
C PHE A 226 14.45 -13.53 -8.37
N ILE A 227 13.71 -12.79 -7.52
CA ILE A 227 13.70 -13.05 -6.06
C ILE A 227 13.13 -14.45 -5.78
N GLY A 228 12.03 -14.80 -6.44
CA GLY A 228 11.38 -16.11 -6.33
C GLY A 228 11.17 -16.56 -4.88
N ASN A 229 11.54 -17.81 -4.57
CA ASN A 229 11.35 -18.41 -3.26
C ASN A 229 12.41 -17.99 -2.21
N THR A 230 13.35 -17.10 -2.56
CA THR A 230 14.33 -16.59 -1.57
C THR A 230 13.75 -15.46 -0.72
N GLY A 231 12.65 -14.84 -1.17
CA GLY A 231 11.98 -13.77 -0.45
C GLY A 231 10.99 -14.27 0.62
N PRO A 232 10.45 -13.35 1.44
CA PRO A 232 9.40 -13.66 2.39
C PRO A 232 8.16 -14.27 1.72
N TYR A 233 7.42 -15.10 2.47
CA TYR A 233 6.18 -15.73 2.00
C TYR A 233 5.14 -14.70 1.52
N GLU A 234 5.07 -13.55 2.17
CA GLU A 234 4.19 -12.44 1.81
C GLU A 234 4.45 -11.93 0.40
N VAL A 235 5.73 -11.79 0.02
CA VAL A 235 6.15 -11.36 -1.33
C VAL A 235 5.77 -12.43 -2.36
N SER A 236 5.98 -13.70 -2.03
CA SER A 236 5.60 -14.83 -2.91
C SER A 236 4.09 -14.85 -3.20
N LYS A 237 3.24 -14.54 -2.21
CA LYS A 237 1.78 -14.42 -2.41
C LYS A 237 1.41 -13.30 -3.39
N LYS A 238 2.13 -12.19 -3.37
CA LYS A 238 1.87 -11.06 -4.26
C LYS A 238 2.21 -11.36 -5.72
N LEU A 239 3.12 -12.31 -5.98
CA LEU A 239 3.52 -12.70 -7.34
C LEU A 239 2.33 -13.18 -8.19
N TYR A 240 1.36 -13.86 -7.57
CA TYR A 240 0.14 -14.28 -8.27
C TYR A 240 -0.67 -13.08 -8.77
N THR A 241 -0.96 -12.11 -7.90
CA THR A 241 -1.72 -10.91 -8.26
C THR A 241 -0.95 -10.06 -9.26
N LEU A 242 0.37 -9.94 -9.11
CA LEU A 242 1.24 -9.27 -10.05
C LEU A 242 1.14 -9.87 -11.47
N LYS A 243 1.18 -11.21 -11.57
CA LYS A 243 1.02 -11.91 -12.85
C LYS A 243 -0.34 -11.61 -13.50
N GLN A 244 -1.40 -11.50 -12.71
CA GLN A 244 -2.73 -11.14 -13.21
C GLN A 244 -2.77 -9.69 -13.69
N SER A 245 -2.14 -8.75 -12.98
CA SER A 245 -2.02 -7.35 -13.40
C SER A 245 -1.25 -7.24 -14.72
N LEU A 246 -0.10 -7.91 -14.84
CA LEU A 246 0.69 -7.96 -16.07
C LEU A 246 -0.12 -8.51 -17.24
N ALA A 247 -0.80 -9.65 -17.06
CA ALA A 247 -1.60 -10.25 -18.11
C ALA A 247 -2.70 -9.31 -18.62
N LYS A 248 -3.34 -8.53 -17.74
CA LYS A 248 -4.37 -7.55 -18.16
C LYS A 248 -3.76 -6.42 -19.00
N VAL A 249 -2.61 -5.90 -18.60
CA VAL A 249 -1.90 -4.84 -19.34
C VAL A 249 -1.42 -5.34 -20.70
N GLU A 250 -0.84 -6.54 -20.76
CA GLU A 250 -0.39 -7.13 -22.03
C GLU A 250 -1.57 -7.40 -22.99
N ASN A 251 -2.70 -7.87 -22.47
CA ASN A 251 -3.93 -8.04 -23.27
C ASN A 251 -4.48 -6.70 -23.81
N ALA A 252 -4.38 -5.63 -23.03
CA ALA A 252 -4.78 -4.30 -23.47
C ALA A 252 -3.88 -3.82 -24.63
N CYS A 253 -2.56 -3.97 -24.49
CA CYS A 253 -1.59 -3.63 -25.54
C CYS A 253 -1.79 -4.48 -26.81
N TYR A 254 -2.02 -5.78 -26.66
CA TYR A 254 -2.33 -6.68 -27.77
C TYR A 254 -3.58 -6.20 -28.52
N THR A 255 -4.65 -5.89 -27.80
CA THR A 255 -5.91 -5.44 -28.39
C THR A 255 -5.73 -4.12 -29.15
N LEU A 256 -5.00 -3.16 -28.56
CA LEU A 256 -4.66 -1.90 -29.23
C LEU A 256 -3.85 -2.15 -30.50
N LYS A 257 -2.84 -3.04 -30.45
CA LYS A 257 -1.99 -3.30 -31.61
C LYS A 257 -2.76 -3.97 -32.74
N VAL A 258 -3.61 -4.94 -32.45
CA VAL A 258 -4.45 -5.61 -33.46
C VAL A 258 -5.38 -4.61 -34.12
N ARG A 259 -6.19 -3.89 -33.33
CA ARG A 259 -7.16 -2.92 -33.86
C ARG A 259 -6.50 -1.76 -34.59
N GLY A 260 -5.39 -1.24 -34.07
CA GLY A 260 -4.65 -0.15 -34.70
C GLY A 260 -3.91 -0.56 -35.98
N SER A 261 -3.80 -1.86 -36.26
CA SER A 261 -3.20 -2.37 -37.51
C SER A 261 -4.24 -2.87 -38.52
N GLU A 262 -5.53 -2.81 -38.21
CA GLU A 262 -6.60 -3.14 -39.13
C GLU A 262 -6.78 -2.02 -40.18
N ILE A 263 -6.77 -2.38 -41.46
CA ILE A 263 -7.14 -1.46 -42.55
C ILE A 263 -8.60 -1.79 -42.92
N PRO A 264 -9.57 -0.91 -42.64
CA PRO A 264 -10.97 -1.17 -42.97
C PRO A 264 -11.16 -1.28 -44.48
N LYS A 265 -11.61 -2.45 -44.96
CA LYS A 265 -11.93 -2.67 -46.39
C LYS A 265 -13.26 -2.06 -46.81
N HIS A 266 -14.12 -1.78 -45.84
CA HIS A 266 -15.44 -1.19 -46.03
C HIS A 266 -15.61 -0.08 -45.01
N MET A 267 -15.87 1.15 -45.46
CA MET A 267 -16.26 2.23 -44.57
C MET A 267 -17.76 2.11 -44.30
N LEU A 268 -18.17 2.28 -43.04
CA LEU A 268 -19.59 2.25 -42.69
C LEU A 268 -20.39 3.33 -43.46
N ALA A 269 -19.77 4.49 -43.72
CA ALA A 269 -20.36 5.53 -44.54
C ALA A 269 -20.73 5.03 -45.95
N ASP A 270 -19.84 4.28 -46.60
CA ASP A 270 -20.09 3.72 -47.93
C ASP A 270 -21.24 2.71 -47.92
N VAL A 271 -21.35 1.91 -46.85
CA VAL A 271 -22.46 0.95 -46.68
C VAL A 271 -23.80 1.66 -46.51
N PHE A 272 -23.83 2.77 -45.79
CA PHE A 272 -25.06 3.57 -45.63
C PHE A 272 -25.42 4.32 -46.92
N SER A 273 -24.45 4.93 -47.61
CA SER A 273 -24.67 5.58 -48.91
C SER A 273 -25.21 4.62 -49.96
N THR A 274 -24.62 3.43 -50.07
CA THR A 274 -25.09 2.39 -51.01
C THR A 274 -26.54 1.97 -50.70
N LYS A 275 -26.90 1.92 -49.41
CA LYS A 275 -28.26 1.55 -49.00
C LYS A 275 -29.28 2.66 -49.25
N THR A 276 -28.91 3.92 -49.09
CA THR A 276 -29.75 5.07 -49.45
C THR A 276 -29.96 5.14 -50.96
N GLU A 277 -28.93 4.93 -51.77
CA GLU A 277 -29.04 4.88 -53.24
C GLU A 277 -29.97 3.76 -53.73
N LEU A 278 -29.96 2.60 -53.05
CA LEU A 278 -30.87 1.49 -53.36
C LEU A 278 -32.34 1.81 -53.01
N ILE A 279 -32.58 2.55 -51.92
CA ILE A 279 -33.93 2.96 -51.51
C ILE A 279 -34.48 4.04 -52.47
N ASP A 280 -33.65 5.01 -52.85
CA ASP A 280 -34.04 6.07 -53.80
C ASP A 280 -34.33 5.52 -55.21
N GLN A 281 -33.66 4.43 -55.61
CA GLN A 281 -33.96 3.72 -56.86
C GLN A 281 -35.29 2.95 -56.81
N GLU A 282 -35.69 2.40 -55.67
CA GLU A 282 -36.99 1.73 -55.51
C GLU A 282 -38.17 2.72 -55.47
N GLU A 283 -37.99 3.91 -54.87
CA GLU A 283 -39.04 4.95 -54.82
C GLU A 283 -39.20 5.72 -56.14
N GLY A 284 -38.15 5.84 -56.96
CA GLY A 284 -38.20 6.48 -58.28
C GLY A 284 -38.84 5.64 -59.40
N LEU A 285 -39.22 4.39 -59.11
CA LEU A 285 -39.85 3.45 -60.06
C LEU A 285 -41.37 3.26 -59.83
N SER A 286 -42.00 4.07 -58.96
CA SER A 286 -43.46 4.09 -58.73
C SER A 286 -44.19 5.20 -59.49
#